data_AF-A0A939AZ20-F1
#
_entry.id   AF-A0A939AZ20-F1
#
_cell.length_a   1.000
_cell.length_b   1.000
_cell.length_c   1.000
_cell.angle_alpha   90.00
_cell.angle_beta   90.00
_cell.angle_gamma   90.00
#
_symmetry.space_group_name_H-M   'P 1'
#
loop_
_entity.id
_entity.type
_entity.pdbx_description
1 polymer ?
#
loop_
_entity_poly.entity_id
_entity_poly.type
_entity_poly.pdbx_seq_one_letter_code
_entity_poly.pdbx_strand_id
1 'polypeptide(L)'
;MTRDAFLAWCHPDLLEERLLHASALWQVRAALAASAADVPPPSRWPLSAFEWGGCQLAIASARAAEARPASFRLGERSLRAQLFCLLVPGELVSEAEAIDPLDPRQWRFWLVPFHQLHPERQSIGLSALMRAHGAGLIHEDLAAALHALVP
;
A
#
# COMPACT_ATOMS: atom_id res chain seq x y z
N MET A 1 12.31 -3.44 -9.81
CA MET A 1 12.72 -4.53 -8.87
C MET A 1 12.08 -5.85 -9.34
N THR A 2 12.71 -7.02 -9.14
CA THR A 2 12.28 -8.32 -9.73
C THR A 2 11.56 -9.26 -8.75
N ARG A 3 10.84 -10.27 -9.25
CA ARG A 3 10.17 -11.31 -8.43
C ARG A 3 11.12 -12.06 -7.50
N ASP A 4 12.32 -12.39 -7.97
CA ASP A 4 13.32 -13.08 -7.15
C ASP A 4 13.78 -12.22 -5.97
N ALA A 5 13.94 -10.91 -6.20
CA ALA A 5 14.28 -9.97 -5.15
C ALA A 5 13.14 -9.81 -4.12
N PHE A 6 11.88 -9.93 -4.54
CA PHE A 6 10.73 -9.97 -3.63
C PHE A 6 10.73 -11.24 -2.77
N LEU A 7 10.92 -12.41 -3.38
CA LEU A 7 10.92 -13.69 -2.65
C LEU A 7 12.07 -13.77 -1.65
N ALA A 8 13.25 -13.27 -2.01
CA ALA A 8 14.38 -13.16 -1.10
C ALA A 8 14.08 -12.23 0.10
N TRP A 9 13.27 -11.19 -0.11
CA TRP A 9 12.91 -10.22 0.91
C TRP A 9 11.77 -10.69 1.84
N CYS A 10 10.79 -11.45 1.35
CA CYS A 10 9.52 -11.70 2.05
C CYS A 10 9.56 -12.80 3.14
N HIS A 11 10.62 -13.64 3.21
CA HIS A 11 10.79 -14.79 4.13
C HIS A 11 9.66 -15.87 4.02
N PRO A 12 9.86 -17.16 4.42
CA PRO A 12 8.99 -18.28 4.00
C PRO A 12 7.58 -18.36 4.60
N ASP A 13 7.27 -17.61 5.67
CA ASP A 13 5.99 -17.72 6.39
C ASP A 13 4.89 -16.84 5.77
N LEU A 14 4.47 -17.24 4.56
CA LEU A 14 3.52 -16.50 3.72
C LEU A 14 2.07 -16.89 4.02
N LEU A 15 1.52 -16.37 5.12
CA LEU A 15 0.06 -16.26 5.24
C LEU A 15 -0.45 -15.28 4.17
N GLU A 16 -1.62 -15.54 3.58
CA GLU A 16 -2.16 -14.75 2.44
C GLU A 16 -2.24 -13.24 2.74
N GLU A 17 -2.72 -12.86 3.93
CA GLU A 17 -2.78 -11.45 4.35
C GLU A 17 -1.39 -10.82 4.52
N ARG A 18 -0.39 -11.61 4.93
CA ARG A 18 1.00 -11.14 5.06
C ARG A 18 1.62 -10.91 3.70
N LEU A 19 1.38 -11.83 2.76
CA LEU A 19 1.85 -11.72 1.39
C LEU A 19 1.26 -10.49 0.70
N LEU A 20 -0.02 -10.19 0.90
CA LEU A 20 -0.65 -8.97 0.39
C LEU A 20 0.05 -7.72 0.91
N HIS A 21 0.27 -7.62 2.22
CA HIS A 21 0.90 -6.44 2.81
C HIS A 21 2.36 -6.29 2.40
N ALA A 22 3.10 -7.41 2.33
CA ALA A 22 4.46 -7.41 1.81
C ALA A 22 4.49 -6.95 0.35
N SER A 23 3.55 -7.41 -0.48
CA SER A 23 3.43 -6.98 -1.87
C SER A 23 3.14 -5.48 -1.97
N ALA A 24 2.26 -4.94 -1.13
CA ALA A 24 2.00 -3.50 -1.07
C ALA A 24 3.28 -2.70 -0.78
N LEU A 25 4.03 -3.09 0.26
CA LEU A 25 5.30 -2.45 0.61
C LEU A 25 6.35 -2.57 -0.50
N TRP A 26 6.39 -3.73 -1.17
CA TRP A 26 7.23 -3.93 -2.33
C TRP A 26 6.92 -2.94 -3.45
N GLN A 27 5.64 -2.70 -3.74
CA GLN A 27 5.24 -1.71 -4.74
C GLN A 27 5.69 -0.30 -4.38
N VAL A 28 5.54 0.09 -3.11
CA VAL A 28 6.01 1.40 -2.62
C VAL A 28 7.52 1.54 -2.82
N ARG A 29 8.30 0.50 -2.49
CA ARG A 29 9.76 0.51 -2.69
C ARG A 29 10.14 0.55 -4.16
N ALA A 30 9.43 -0.21 -5.00
CA ALA A 30 9.65 -0.22 -6.43
C ALA A 30 9.40 1.15 -7.07
N ALA A 31 8.34 1.86 -6.63
CA ALA A 31 8.09 3.24 -7.07
C ALA A 31 9.24 4.18 -6.68
N LEU A 32 9.77 4.02 -5.47
CA LEU A 32 10.89 4.84 -4.96
C LEU A 32 12.27 4.41 -5.46
N ALA A 33 12.37 3.37 -6.30
CA ALA A 33 13.62 2.73 -6.69
C ALA A 33 14.54 2.36 -5.50
N ALA A 34 13.96 2.06 -4.33
CA ALA A 34 14.70 1.73 -3.12
C ALA A 34 15.29 0.32 -3.19
N SER A 35 16.53 0.11 -2.74
CA SER A 35 17.14 -1.23 -2.72
C SER A 35 16.41 -2.12 -1.71
N ALA A 36 16.23 -3.41 -2.02
CA ALA A 36 15.59 -4.39 -1.12
C ALA A 36 16.36 -4.59 0.19
N ALA A 37 17.68 -4.35 0.19
CA ALA A 37 18.55 -4.50 1.36
C ALA A 37 18.32 -3.45 2.46
N ASP A 38 17.71 -2.30 2.13
CA ASP A 38 17.71 -1.13 3.01
C ASP A 38 16.67 -1.18 4.14
N VAL A 39 15.71 -2.11 4.07
CA VAL A 39 14.60 -2.19 5.02
C VAL A 39 14.18 -3.65 5.20
N PRO A 40 14.09 -4.15 6.45
CA PRO A 40 13.61 -5.49 6.73
C PRO A 40 12.17 -5.69 6.24
N PRO A 41 11.72 -6.93 6.01
CA PRO A 41 10.30 -7.19 5.80
C PRO A 41 9.46 -6.64 6.95
N PRO A 42 8.18 -6.29 6.70
CA PRO A 42 7.30 -5.77 7.74
C PRO A 42 7.29 -6.69 8.97
N SER A 43 7.15 -6.11 10.16
CA SER A 43 6.99 -6.82 11.43
C SER A 43 5.60 -6.61 12.05
N ARG A 44 4.70 -5.91 11.33
CA ARG A 44 3.28 -5.70 11.67
C ARG A 44 2.42 -5.72 10.38
N TRP A 45 1.18 -6.21 10.47
CA TRP A 45 0.29 -6.44 9.33
C TRP A 45 -1.16 -6.30 9.79
N PRO A 46 -2.09 -5.83 8.93
CA PRO A 46 -1.89 -5.30 7.58
C PRO A 46 -1.48 -3.81 7.59
N LEU A 47 -0.76 -3.38 8.63
CA LEU A 47 -0.36 -1.99 8.89
C LEU A 47 1.10 -1.96 9.36
N SER A 48 1.92 -1.15 8.70
CA SER A 48 3.33 -0.93 9.04
C SER A 48 3.68 0.56 9.05
N ALA A 49 4.70 0.94 9.81
CA ALA A 49 5.37 2.23 9.63
C ALA A 49 6.40 2.11 8.51
N PHE A 50 6.56 3.17 7.72
CA PHE A 50 7.53 3.29 6.66
C PHE A 50 8.23 4.63 6.75
N GLU A 51 9.55 4.58 6.77
CA GLU A 51 10.39 5.78 6.80
C GLU A 51 11.06 5.97 5.45
N TRP A 52 10.97 7.19 4.92
CA TRP A 52 11.69 7.57 3.72
C TRP A 52 11.92 9.07 3.67
N GLY A 53 13.16 9.48 3.34
CA GLY A 53 13.54 10.90 3.29
C GLY A 53 13.31 11.65 4.60
N GLY A 54 13.43 10.96 5.75
CA GLY A 54 13.11 11.54 7.07
C GLY A 54 11.62 11.74 7.35
N CYS A 55 10.73 11.31 6.45
CA CYS A 55 9.29 11.31 6.65
C CYS A 55 8.81 9.92 7.09
N GLN A 56 8.06 9.86 8.19
CA GLN A 56 7.42 8.64 8.64
C GLN A 56 5.94 8.61 8.24
N LEU A 57 5.56 7.51 7.60
CA LEU A 57 4.23 7.24 7.07
C LEU A 57 3.69 5.94 7.67
N ALA A 58 2.37 5.84 7.79
CA ALA A 58 1.73 4.55 7.96
C ALA A 58 1.38 3.96 6.59
N ILE A 59 1.57 2.66 6.40
CA ILE A 59 1.17 1.94 5.18
C ILE A 59 0.17 0.87 5.58
N ALA A 60 -0.99 0.86 4.93
CA ALA A 60 -2.03 -0.14 5.13
C ALA A 60 -2.41 -0.77 3.79
N SER A 61 -2.62 -2.08 3.78
CA SER A 61 -2.99 -2.82 2.56
C SER A 61 -4.39 -3.43 2.68
N ALA A 62 -5.11 -3.46 1.57
CA ALA A 62 -6.35 -4.23 1.43
C ALA A 62 -6.44 -4.80 0.01
N ARG A 63 -7.32 -5.78 -0.17
CA ARG A 63 -7.65 -6.35 -1.48
C ARG A 63 -9.12 -6.12 -1.75
N ALA A 64 -9.46 -5.67 -2.96
CA ALA A 64 -10.84 -5.65 -3.41
C ALA A 64 -11.31 -7.10 -3.67
N ALA A 65 -12.45 -7.47 -3.11
CA ALA A 65 -13.08 -8.76 -3.32
C ALA A 65 -14.59 -8.57 -3.44
N GLU A 66 -15.24 -9.28 -4.36
CA GLU A 66 -16.70 -9.18 -4.56
C GLU A 66 -17.48 -9.50 -3.28
N ALA A 67 -17.00 -10.48 -2.50
CA ALA A 67 -17.68 -10.95 -1.29
C ALA A 67 -17.53 -10.02 -0.07
N ARG A 68 -16.56 -9.09 -0.06
CA ARG A 68 -16.30 -8.25 1.12
C ARG A 68 -15.78 -6.87 0.74
N PRO A 69 -16.38 -5.79 1.25
CA PRO A 69 -15.87 -4.45 1.03
C PRO A 69 -14.47 -4.31 1.64
N ALA A 70 -13.51 -3.82 0.84
CA ALA A 70 -12.16 -3.55 1.30
C ALA A 70 -12.16 -2.48 2.41
N SER A 71 -11.38 -2.72 3.46
CA SER A 71 -11.22 -1.80 4.59
C SER A 71 -9.76 -1.75 5.02
N PHE A 72 -9.31 -0.56 5.37
CA PHE A 72 -7.94 -0.29 5.80
C PHE A 72 -7.91 0.04 7.28
N ARG A 73 -6.94 -0.50 8.00
CA ARG A 73 -6.61 -0.03 9.35
C ARG A 73 -5.93 1.33 9.26
N LEU A 74 -6.22 2.21 10.23
CA LEU A 74 -5.55 3.50 10.37
C LEU A 74 -4.36 3.36 11.33
N GLY A 75 -3.23 3.91 10.93
CA GLY A 75 -2.00 3.94 11.71
C GLY A 75 -1.98 4.96 12.84
N GLU A 76 -0.80 5.08 13.45
CA GLU A 76 -0.55 6.02 14.53
C GLU A 76 -0.66 7.46 14.03
N ARG A 77 -1.36 8.30 14.81
CA ARG A 77 -1.66 9.70 14.45
C ARG A 77 -0.46 10.63 14.61
N SER A 78 0.61 10.17 15.26
CA SER A 78 1.90 10.84 15.36
C SER A 78 2.63 10.92 14.01
N LEU A 79 2.25 10.08 13.04
CA LEU A 79 2.86 10.02 11.73
C LEU A 79 2.31 11.12 10.81
N ARG A 80 3.04 11.44 9.74
CA ARG A 80 2.69 12.57 8.86
C ARG A 80 1.45 12.28 8.01
N ALA A 81 1.41 11.09 7.41
CA ALA A 81 0.32 10.65 6.54
C ALA A 81 0.18 9.13 6.54
N GLN A 82 -0.96 8.67 6.04
CA GLN A 82 -1.26 7.27 5.79
C GLN A 82 -1.29 7.03 4.28
N LEU A 83 -0.55 6.03 3.82
CA LEU A 83 -0.64 5.45 2.49
C LEU A 83 -1.53 4.22 2.55
N PHE A 84 -2.58 4.22 1.74
CA PHE A 84 -3.48 3.09 1.54
C PHE A 84 -3.15 2.41 0.22
N CYS A 85 -2.90 1.10 0.26
CA CYS A 85 -2.52 0.31 -0.92
C CYS A 85 -3.60 -0.73 -1.20
N LEU A 86 -4.37 -0.54 -2.26
CA LEU A 86 -5.40 -1.48 -2.69
C LEU A 86 -4.87 -2.35 -3.82
N LEU A 87 -4.93 -3.66 -3.64
CA LEU A 87 -4.85 -4.60 -4.75
C LEU A 87 -6.24 -4.70 -5.40
N VAL A 88 -6.34 -4.21 -6.63
CA VAL A 88 -7.53 -4.27 -7.47
C VAL A 88 -7.35 -5.41 -8.46
N PRO A 89 -8.14 -6.50 -8.37
CA PRO A 89 -8.23 -7.46 -9.47
C PRO A 89 -8.60 -6.69 -10.73
N GLY A 90 -7.78 -6.81 -11.78
CA GLY A 90 -7.75 -5.85 -12.90
C GLY A 90 -9.12 -5.37 -13.38
N GLU A 91 -9.37 -4.07 -13.27
CA GLU A 91 -10.51 -3.39 -13.92
C GLU A 91 -10.22 -3.05 -15.40
N LEU A 92 -9.05 -3.43 -15.96
CA LEU A 92 -8.56 -2.88 -17.25
C LEU A 92 -8.00 -3.89 -18.26
N VAL A 93 -8.02 -5.19 -17.97
CA VAL A 93 -7.69 -6.22 -18.96
C VAL A 93 -8.64 -7.37 -18.67
N SER A 94 -9.29 -7.89 -19.71
CA SER A 94 -10.15 -9.08 -19.74
C SER A 94 -10.08 -9.96 -18.48
N GLU A 95 -11.23 -10.39 -17.96
CA GLU A 95 -11.47 -11.31 -16.82
C GLU A 95 -10.53 -12.55 -16.68
N ALA A 96 -9.60 -12.75 -17.61
CA ALA A 96 -8.60 -13.80 -17.68
C ALA A 96 -7.21 -13.47 -17.08
N GLU A 97 -6.86 -12.22 -16.74
CA GLU A 97 -5.56 -11.96 -16.06
C GLU A 97 -5.63 -12.40 -14.59
N ALA A 98 -4.83 -13.41 -14.24
CA ALA A 98 -4.67 -13.86 -12.86
C ALA A 98 -4.18 -12.70 -11.97
N ILE A 99 -4.67 -12.64 -10.74
CA ILE A 99 -4.22 -11.65 -9.76
C ILE A 99 -2.72 -11.87 -9.51
N ASP A 100 -1.92 -10.86 -9.84
CA ASP A 100 -0.48 -10.83 -9.59
C ASP A 100 -0.16 -9.63 -8.70
N PRO A 101 0.01 -9.83 -7.38
CA PRO A 101 0.36 -8.75 -6.45
C PRO A 101 1.70 -8.06 -6.77
N LEU A 102 2.53 -8.66 -7.64
CA LEU A 102 3.77 -8.05 -8.10
C LEU A 102 3.59 -7.20 -9.35
N ASP A 103 2.46 -7.28 -10.05
CA ASP A 103 2.13 -6.40 -11.17
C ASP A 103 1.70 -5.01 -10.65
N PRO A 104 2.49 -3.94 -10.86
CA PRO A 104 2.16 -2.60 -10.37
C PRO A 104 0.84 -2.06 -10.94
N ARG A 105 0.39 -2.55 -12.10
CA ARG A 105 -0.85 -2.09 -12.75
C ARG A 105 -2.10 -2.49 -11.97
N GLN A 106 -2.01 -3.55 -11.17
CA GLN A 106 -3.10 -4.06 -10.32
C GLN A 106 -3.21 -3.30 -8.98
N TRP A 107 -2.41 -2.24 -8.76
CA TRP A 107 -2.45 -1.48 -7.52
C TRP A 107 -3.05 -0.08 -7.69
N ARG A 108 -3.71 0.37 -6.64
CA ARG A 108 -4.16 1.76 -6.45
C ARG A 108 -3.72 2.27 -5.09
N PHE A 109 -3.35 3.55 -5.05
CA PHE A 109 -2.76 4.17 -3.86
C PHE A 109 -3.51 5.45 -3.45
N TRP A 110 -3.68 5.66 -2.14
CA TRP A 110 -4.14 6.94 -1.61
C TRP A 110 -3.19 7.40 -0.52
N LEU A 111 -2.59 8.56 -0.73
CA LEU A 111 -1.71 9.20 0.23
C LEU A 111 -2.48 10.32 0.94
N VAL A 112 -2.83 10.08 2.21
CA VAL A 112 -3.76 10.95 2.95
C VAL A 112 -3.09 11.47 4.22
N PRO A 113 -2.91 12.79 4.38
CA PRO A 113 -2.46 13.38 5.64
C PRO A 113 -3.37 13.01 6.81
N PHE A 114 -2.79 12.72 7.98
CA PHE A 114 -3.58 12.23 9.12
C PHE A 114 -4.64 13.21 9.62
N HIS A 115 -4.43 14.52 9.44
CA HIS A 115 -5.41 15.55 9.80
C HIS A 115 -6.68 15.53 8.95
N GLN A 116 -6.67 14.85 7.79
CA GLN A 116 -7.83 14.67 6.92
C GLN A 116 -8.63 13.39 7.28
N LEU A 117 -8.08 12.54 8.15
CA LEU A 117 -8.73 11.32 8.60
C LEU A 117 -9.46 11.56 9.93
N HIS A 118 -10.66 10.99 10.08
CA HIS A 118 -11.43 11.13 11.31
C HIS A 118 -10.60 10.69 12.54
N PRO A 119 -10.52 11.50 13.60
CA PRO A 119 -9.57 11.29 14.70
C PRO A 119 -9.81 9.99 15.47
N GLU A 120 -11.09 9.64 15.71
CA GLU A 120 -11.46 8.49 16.54
C GLU A 120 -11.60 7.18 15.76
N ARG A 121 -11.53 7.21 14.42
CA ARG A 121 -11.70 5.99 13.63
C ARG A 121 -10.44 5.14 13.71
N GLN A 122 -10.63 3.82 13.75
CA GLN A 122 -9.57 2.82 13.67
C GLN A 122 -9.43 2.22 12.26
N SER A 123 -10.45 2.42 11.41
CA SER A 123 -10.44 1.95 10.03
C SER A 123 -11.22 2.88 9.09
N ILE A 124 -10.99 2.72 7.79
CA ILE A 124 -11.73 3.38 6.72
C ILE A 124 -12.04 2.36 5.62
N GLY A 125 -13.30 2.34 5.17
CA GLY A 125 -13.72 1.51 4.04
C GLY A 125 -13.37 2.15 2.70
N LEU A 126 -13.11 1.33 1.68
CA LEU A 126 -12.72 1.78 0.34
C LEU A 126 -13.70 2.80 -0.27
N SER A 127 -15.01 2.55 -0.20
CA SER A 127 -16.00 3.48 -0.76
C SER A 127 -15.98 4.86 -0.10
N ALA A 128 -15.67 4.92 1.20
CA ALA A 128 -15.52 6.20 1.91
C ALA A 128 -14.22 6.91 1.53
N LEU A 129 -13.13 6.15 1.39
CA LEU A 129 -11.84 6.65 0.91
C LEU A 129 -11.96 7.24 -0.50
N MET A 130 -12.59 6.51 -1.43
CA MET A 130 -12.78 6.95 -2.81
C MET A 130 -13.68 8.18 -2.91
N ARG A 131 -14.74 8.24 -2.10
CA ARG A 131 -15.62 9.42 -2.07
C ARG A 131 -14.91 10.68 -1.61
N ALA A 132 -14.00 10.56 -0.64
CA ALA A 132 -13.29 11.70 -0.06
C ALA A 132 -12.04 12.10 -0.84
N HIS A 133 -11.34 11.14 -1.46
CA HIS A 133 -10.01 11.35 -2.04
C HIS A 133 -9.88 10.90 -3.51
N GLY A 134 -10.99 10.54 -4.16
CA GLY A 134 -11.01 10.16 -5.58
C GLY A 134 -10.57 8.72 -5.87
N ALA A 135 -10.28 8.42 -7.14
CA ALA A 135 -9.99 7.06 -7.61
C ALA A 135 -8.63 6.47 -7.15
N GLY A 136 -7.76 7.29 -6.55
CA GLY A 136 -6.42 6.90 -6.14
C GLY A 136 -5.40 7.00 -7.27
N LEU A 137 -4.13 7.02 -6.88
CA LEU A 137 -2.96 7.10 -7.75
C LEU A 137 -2.66 5.73 -8.35
N ILE A 138 -2.13 5.72 -9.57
CA ILE A 138 -1.46 4.56 -10.15
C ILE A 138 -0.02 4.48 -9.63
N HIS A 139 0.64 3.34 -9.88
CA HIS A 139 2.00 3.10 -9.40
C HIS A 139 3.02 4.15 -9.90
N GLU A 140 2.89 4.59 -11.16
CA GLU A 140 3.80 5.55 -11.80
C GLU A 140 3.81 6.93 -11.10
N ASP A 141 2.67 7.34 -10.54
CA ASP A 141 2.52 8.63 -9.85
C ASP A 141 2.96 8.58 -8.37
N LEU A 142 3.13 7.37 -7.83
CA LEU A 142 3.34 7.17 -6.39
C LEU A 142 4.64 7.82 -5.90
N ALA A 143 5.71 7.71 -6.69
CA ALA A 143 7.01 8.28 -6.32
C ALA A 143 6.94 9.81 -6.18
N ALA A 144 6.33 10.48 -7.16
CA ALA A 144 6.17 11.93 -7.15
C ALA A 144 5.30 12.39 -5.97
N ALA A 145 4.21 11.68 -5.67
CA ALA A 145 3.36 11.97 -4.53
C ALA A 145 4.09 11.81 -3.19
N LEU A 146 4.92 10.77 -3.04
CA LEU A 146 5.75 10.58 -1.86
C LEU A 146 6.80 11.69 -1.75
N HIS A 147 7.51 12.02 -2.84
CA HIS A 147 8.50 13.11 -2.84
C HIS A 147 7.90 14.44 -2.39
N ALA A 148 6.67 14.75 -2.79
CA ALA A 148 5.98 15.97 -2.37
C ALA A 148 5.68 16.04 -0.85
N LEU A 149 5.75 14.91 -0.13
CA LEU A 149 5.63 14.87 1.33
C LEU A 149 6.97 15.08 2.05
N VAL A 150 8.11 14.93 1.40
CA VAL A 150 9.40 15.16 2.04
C VAL A 150 9.63 16.68 2.13
N PRO A 151 10.04 17.21 3.29
CA PRO A 151 10.32 18.64 3.46
C PRO A 151 11.55 19.12 2.69
#